data_AF-A0A1V2H1Z5-F1
#
_entry.id   AF-A0A1V2H1Z5-F1
#
_cell.length_a   1.000
_cell.length_b   1.000
_cell.length_c   1.000
_cell.angle_alpha   90.00
_cell.angle_beta   90.00
_cell.angle_gamma   90.00
#
_symmetry.space_group_name_H-M   'P 1'
#
loop_
_entity.id
_entity.type
_entity.pdbx_description
1 polymer ?
#
loop_
_entity_poly.entity_id
_entity_poly.type
_entity_poly.pdbx_seq_one_letter_code
_entity_poly.pdbx_strand_id
1 'polypeptide(L)'
;MANPLLSKLSALTGRSALLAAFGLGVVAALALPPLYAVPALLVAIPGLLALLGGAASWKRAGWIGFAFGWGHHVAGLYWISHALLTDPWRWGWLVPVAVPGLALPLAVYAAVAAIVAWRAAPGWPRWLALAGAWTLLEWARGLLLTGFPWNALGTVWAFDALPLQGAAYVGVYGLSFVTLLVAGTPYLGPRAVAGGAATLAVLAGFGLARLAQPLPEGPGVDILLVQGNVQQEAKWREDQRWPIFRRYLELTRQGVAARGPSERPLAVIWPETASPFLLPQDEAARGYVAQVLPARGMLLGGSVRVDWTPEGKVDHLYNSLSAVDGQGQLRAVYDKAHLVPFGEYMPLRGLIPIRIVEGAGEFAAGPGPVALAPGGGIPPFSPLICYEVIFPAAVSPAERPAWLVNITNDAWFGFSAGPFQHLAASRLRAVEEGLPLARAAQTGVSALFDARGSLAGQIGLGDMATLALPLPGSLPATIFARFGNWGAILLGLLALAVAAAGSSSTMRRHPGGIASNN
;
A
#
# COMPACT_ATOMS: atom_id res chain seq x y z
N MET A 1 -27.67 -24.12 -15.10
CA MET A 1 -28.41 -24.37 -13.84
C MET A 1 -27.99 -23.32 -12.83
N ALA A 2 -28.92 -22.64 -12.18
CA ALA A 2 -28.60 -21.62 -11.17
C ALA A 2 -27.90 -22.28 -9.97
N ASN A 3 -26.80 -21.69 -9.50
CA ASN A 3 -26.08 -22.20 -8.34
C ASN A 3 -26.98 -22.10 -7.09
N PRO A 4 -27.31 -23.22 -6.42
CA PRO A 4 -28.28 -23.25 -5.32
C PRO A 4 -27.84 -22.42 -4.09
N LEU A 5 -26.54 -22.16 -3.92
CA LEU A 5 -26.05 -21.28 -2.87
C LEU A 5 -26.30 -19.80 -3.20
N LEU A 6 -26.08 -19.40 -4.47
CA LEU A 6 -26.34 -18.03 -4.91
C LEU A 6 -27.84 -17.71 -4.88
N SER A 7 -28.71 -18.68 -5.21
CA SER A 7 -30.15 -18.49 -5.09
C SER A 7 -30.59 -18.31 -3.63
N LYS A 8 -30.04 -19.10 -2.69
CA LYS A 8 -30.28 -18.94 -1.26
C LYS A 8 -29.85 -17.55 -0.76
N LEU A 9 -28.67 -17.07 -1.18
CA LEU A 9 -28.20 -15.73 -0.84
C LEU A 9 -29.10 -14.64 -1.40
N SER A 10 -29.54 -14.75 -2.66
CA SER A 10 -30.45 -13.76 -3.27
C SER A 10 -31.84 -13.70 -2.59
N ALA A 11 -32.25 -14.78 -1.90
CA ALA A 11 -33.50 -14.81 -1.17
C ALA A 11 -33.41 -14.18 0.23
N LEU A 12 -32.20 -13.90 0.74
CA LEU A 12 -32.03 -13.30 2.07
C LEU A 12 -32.59 -11.88 2.12
N THR A 13 -33.18 -11.53 3.26
CA THR A 13 -33.77 -10.21 3.45
C THR A 13 -33.49 -9.56 4.79
N GLY A 14 -33.61 -8.23 4.83
CA GLY A 14 -33.39 -7.45 6.05
C GLY A 14 -32.03 -7.74 6.69
N ARG A 15 -32.04 -8.09 7.98
CA ARG A 15 -30.83 -8.31 8.78
C ARG A 15 -29.99 -9.49 8.30
N SER A 16 -30.59 -10.58 7.83
CA SER A 16 -29.82 -11.76 7.40
C SER A 16 -28.98 -11.47 6.15
N ALA A 17 -29.50 -10.65 5.22
CA ALA A 17 -28.73 -10.20 4.07
C ALA A 17 -27.54 -9.31 4.46
N LEU A 18 -27.71 -8.42 5.45
CA LEU A 18 -26.63 -7.56 5.93
C LEU A 18 -25.54 -8.34 6.68
N LEU A 19 -25.93 -9.31 7.52
CA LEU A 19 -24.98 -10.18 8.21
C LEU A 19 -24.20 -11.06 7.21
N ALA A 20 -24.88 -11.60 6.20
CA ALA A 20 -24.22 -12.34 5.12
C ALA A 20 -23.26 -11.45 4.34
N ALA A 21 -23.66 -10.21 3.99
CA ALA A 21 -22.79 -9.25 3.32
C ALA A 21 -21.53 -8.93 4.14
N PHE A 22 -21.70 -8.65 5.44
CA PHE A 22 -20.58 -8.43 6.36
C PHE A 22 -19.63 -9.64 6.40
N GLY A 23 -20.17 -10.86 6.57
CA GLY A 23 -19.38 -12.09 6.57
C GLY A 23 -18.63 -12.30 5.26
N LEU A 24 -19.24 -12.02 4.11
CA LEU A 24 -18.57 -12.09 2.80
C LEU A 24 -17.45 -11.03 2.68
N GLY A 25 -17.63 -9.85 3.29
CA GLY A 25 -16.58 -8.84 3.40
C GLY A 25 -15.37 -9.35 4.19
N VAL A 26 -15.63 -9.98 5.35
CA VAL A 26 -14.58 -10.63 6.17
C VAL A 26 -13.87 -11.72 5.38
N VAL A 27 -14.62 -12.58 4.67
CA VAL A 27 -14.06 -13.61 3.79
C VAL A 27 -13.19 -13.00 2.68
N ALA A 28 -13.61 -11.88 2.09
CA ALA A 28 -12.81 -11.17 1.10
C ALA A 28 -11.49 -10.63 1.67
N ALA A 29 -11.47 -10.22 2.95
CA ALA A 29 -10.25 -9.76 3.60
C ALA A 29 -9.20 -10.87 3.77
N LEU A 30 -9.58 -12.15 3.76
CA LEU A 30 -8.63 -13.27 3.80
C LEU A 30 -7.71 -13.33 2.56
N ALA A 31 -8.10 -12.70 1.46
CA ALA A 31 -7.26 -12.59 0.28
C ALA A 31 -6.11 -11.60 0.44
N LEU A 32 -6.18 -10.70 1.44
CA LEU A 32 -5.13 -9.72 1.70
C LEU A 32 -3.89 -10.39 2.33
N PRO A 33 -2.72 -9.73 2.26
CA PRO A 33 -1.55 -10.15 3.01
C PRO A 33 -1.84 -10.23 4.52
N PRO A 34 -1.24 -11.18 5.25
CA PRO A 34 -0.29 -12.20 4.78
C PRO A 34 -0.94 -13.51 4.32
N LEU A 35 -2.27 -13.65 4.43
CA LEU A 35 -2.94 -14.93 4.17
C LEU A 35 -2.97 -15.28 2.68
N TYR A 36 -3.15 -14.29 1.81
CA TYR A 36 -3.23 -14.48 0.35
C TYR A 36 -4.22 -15.59 -0.05
N ALA A 37 -5.33 -15.75 0.67
CA ALA A 37 -6.39 -16.68 0.32
C ALA A 37 -7.24 -16.11 -0.83
N VAL A 38 -6.59 -15.77 -1.95
CA VAL A 38 -7.21 -15.17 -3.16
C VAL A 38 -8.44 -15.95 -3.64
N PRO A 39 -8.48 -17.31 -3.60
CA PRO A 39 -9.68 -18.05 -3.96
C PRO A 39 -10.92 -17.72 -3.13
N ALA A 40 -10.79 -17.16 -1.92
CA ALA A 40 -11.92 -16.70 -1.12
C ALA A 40 -12.78 -15.65 -1.85
N LEU A 41 -12.18 -14.87 -2.76
CA LEU A 41 -12.89 -13.90 -3.59
C LEU A 41 -13.86 -14.55 -4.58
N LEU A 42 -13.62 -15.80 -5.00
CA LEU A 42 -14.53 -16.58 -5.85
C LEU A 42 -15.84 -16.95 -5.14
N VAL A 43 -15.89 -16.77 -3.82
CA VAL A 43 -17.12 -16.91 -3.01
C VAL A 43 -17.65 -15.53 -2.63
N ALA A 44 -16.78 -14.64 -2.14
CA ALA A 44 -17.17 -13.32 -1.64
C ALA A 44 -17.83 -12.44 -2.71
N ILE A 45 -17.22 -12.33 -3.89
CA ILE A 45 -17.70 -11.42 -4.96
C ILE A 45 -19.00 -11.94 -5.60
N PRO A 46 -19.13 -13.22 -5.97
CA PRO A 46 -20.41 -13.76 -6.47
C PRO A 46 -21.51 -13.72 -5.40
N GLY A 47 -21.17 -13.94 -4.13
CA GLY A 47 -22.10 -13.81 -3.01
C GLY A 47 -22.65 -12.39 -2.87
N LEU A 48 -21.78 -11.38 -2.95
CA LEU A 48 -22.19 -9.97 -2.99
C LEU A 48 -23.13 -9.70 -4.17
N LEU A 49 -22.76 -10.13 -5.39
CA LEU A 49 -23.59 -9.96 -6.59
C LEU A 49 -24.97 -10.63 -6.47
N ALA A 50 -25.05 -11.81 -5.84
CA ALA A 50 -26.30 -12.49 -5.53
C ALA A 50 -27.16 -11.70 -4.54
N LEU A 51 -26.58 -11.18 -3.45
CA LEU A 51 -27.29 -10.33 -2.49
C LEU A 51 -27.83 -9.05 -3.13
N LEU A 52 -27.07 -8.43 -4.04
CA LEU A 52 -27.53 -7.28 -4.82
C LEU A 52 -28.70 -7.66 -5.75
N GLY A 53 -28.71 -8.86 -6.31
CA GLY A 53 -29.84 -9.36 -7.10
C GLY A 53 -31.14 -9.49 -6.32
N GLY A 54 -31.07 -9.76 -5.00
CA GLY A 54 -32.22 -9.81 -4.09
C GLY A 54 -32.62 -8.47 -3.47
N ALA A 55 -31.91 -7.38 -3.77
CA ALA A 55 -32.18 -6.08 -3.17
C ALA A 55 -33.38 -5.39 -3.85
N ALA A 56 -34.42 -5.11 -3.07
CA ALA A 56 -35.65 -4.48 -3.57
C ALA A 56 -35.50 -2.98 -3.93
N SER A 57 -34.41 -2.32 -3.51
CA SER A 57 -34.19 -0.89 -3.76
C SER A 57 -32.72 -0.53 -3.74
N TRP A 58 -32.37 0.62 -4.32
CA TRP A 58 -31.01 1.17 -4.28
C TRP A 58 -30.53 1.41 -2.84
N LYS A 59 -31.43 1.80 -1.91
CA LYS A 59 -31.09 1.98 -0.50
C LYS A 59 -30.62 0.67 0.13
N ARG A 60 -31.31 -0.42 -0.18
CA ARG A 60 -30.96 -1.76 0.33
C ARG A 60 -29.68 -2.29 -0.32
N ALA A 61 -29.48 -2.07 -1.62
CA ALA A 61 -28.22 -2.37 -2.28
C ALA A 61 -27.05 -1.60 -1.65
N GLY A 62 -27.26 -0.32 -1.33
CA GLY A 62 -26.30 0.51 -0.60
C GLY A 62 -25.94 -0.07 0.75
N TRP A 63 -26.92 -0.46 1.57
CA TRP A 63 -26.65 -1.09 2.86
C TRP A 63 -25.96 -2.45 2.76
N ILE A 64 -26.27 -3.25 1.73
CA ILE A 64 -25.56 -4.52 1.47
C ILE A 64 -24.09 -4.23 1.12
N GLY A 65 -23.83 -3.30 0.19
CA GLY A 65 -22.46 -2.89 -0.15
C GLY A 65 -21.72 -2.28 1.04
N PHE A 66 -22.40 -1.48 1.85
CA PHE A 66 -21.86 -0.92 3.09
C PHE A 66 -21.48 -2.03 4.08
N ALA A 67 -22.37 -2.98 4.37
CA ALA A 67 -22.07 -4.07 5.27
C ALA A 67 -20.89 -4.93 4.78
N PHE A 68 -20.83 -5.21 3.47
CA PHE A 68 -19.69 -5.90 2.86
C PHE A 68 -18.38 -5.12 3.02
N GLY A 69 -18.36 -3.83 2.64
CA GLY A 69 -17.18 -2.99 2.79
C GLY A 69 -16.75 -2.86 4.24
N TRP A 70 -17.71 -2.74 5.17
CA TRP A 70 -17.43 -2.65 6.59
C TRP A 70 -16.79 -3.92 7.14
N GLY A 71 -17.32 -5.10 6.80
CA GLY A 71 -16.70 -6.38 7.17
C GLY A 71 -15.30 -6.54 6.59
N HIS A 72 -15.11 -6.15 5.34
CA HIS A 72 -13.81 -6.19 4.67
C HIS A 72 -12.77 -5.28 5.35
N HIS A 73 -13.13 -4.02 5.63
CA HIS A 73 -12.22 -3.07 6.25
C HIS A 73 -11.97 -3.36 7.73
N VAL A 74 -12.97 -3.81 8.49
CA VAL A 74 -12.77 -4.23 9.89
C VAL A 74 -11.78 -5.39 9.97
N ALA A 75 -11.97 -6.43 9.16
CA ALA A 75 -11.07 -7.57 9.14
C ALA A 75 -9.70 -7.24 8.52
N GLY A 76 -9.66 -6.39 7.49
CA GLY A 76 -8.41 -6.03 6.80
C GLY A 76 -7.55 -5.02 7.55
N LEU A 77 -8.13 -4.22 8.45
CA LEU A 77 -7.47 -3.12 9.17
C LEU A 77 -7.46 -3.31 10.69
N TYR A 78 -7.81 -4.50 11.19
CA TYR A 78 -7.78 -4.81 12.63
C TYR A 78 -6.45 -4.46 13.29
N TRP A 79 -5.36 -4.56 12.53
CA TRP A 79 -4.02 -4.29 13.01
C TRP A 79 -3.79 -2.84 13.44
N ILE A 80 -4.61 -1.88 12.97
CA ILE A 80 -4.53 -0.46 13.41
C ILE A 80 -4.73 -0.34 14.92
N SER A 81 -5.45 -1.28 15.55
CA SER A 81 -5.57 -1.33 17.00
C SER A 81 -4.21 -1.45 17.72
N HIS A 82 -3.17 -1.99 17.08
CA HIS A 82 -1.83 -2.07 17.70
C HIS A 82 -1.25 -0.69 18.02
N ALA A 83 -1.55 0.33 17.22
CA ALA A 83 -1.12 1.70 17.50
C ALA A 83 -1.74 2.25 18.79
N LEU A 84 -2.94 1.80 19.17
CA LEU A 84 -3.56 2.14 20.45
C LEU A 84 -2.99 1.33 21.61
N LEU A 85 -2.43 0.16 21.33
CA LEU A 85 -1.88 -0.76 22.32
C LEU A 85 -0.42 -0.43 22.69
N THR A 86 0.19 0.59 22.09
CA THR A 86 1.49 1.11 22.55
C THR A 86 1.37 1.83 23.90
N ASP A 87 0.19 2.38 24.21
CA ASP A 87 -0.18 2.87 25.54
C ASP A 87 -1.61 2.39 25.90
N PRO A 88 -1.75 1.11 26.29
CA PRO A 88 -3.04 0.46 26.46
C PRO A 88 -3.79 0.99 27.68
N TRP A 89 -3.09 1.51 28.69
CA TRP A 89 -3.70 2.11 29.88
C TRP A 89 -4.51 3.35 29.54
N ARG A 90 -4.02 4.13 28.57
CA ARG A 90 -4.67 5.35 28.12
C ARG A 90 -5.69 5.12 27.01
N TRP A 91 -5.37 4.26 26.05
CA TRP A 91 -6.12 4.15 24.80
C TRP A 91 -6.76 2.78 24.53
N GLY A 92 -6.47 1.76 25.35
CA GLY A 92 -6.96 0.39 25.12
C GLY A 92 -8.49 0.28 25.03
N TRP A 93 -9.22 1.13 25.77
CA TRP A 93 -10.69 1.18 25.74
C TRP A 93 -11.27 1.61 24.37
N LEU A 94 -10.49 2.27 23.51
CA LEU A 94 -10.90 2.66 22.16
C LEU A 94 -10.83 1.51 21.15
N VAL A 95 -10.08 0.44 21.44
CA VAL A 95 -9.88 -0.69 20.51
C VAL A 95 -11.19 -1.22 19.88
N PRO A 96 -12.26 -1.53 20.65
CA PRO A 96 -13.50 -2.05 20.05
C PRO A 96 -14.26 -1.04 19.18
N VAL A 97 -13.91 0.25 19.23
CA VAL A 97 -14.62 1.33 18.52
C VAL A 97 -13.78 1.92 17.39
N ALA A 98 -12.47 2.03 17.55
CA ALA A 98 -11.60 2.75 16.63
C ALA A 98 -11.54 2.12 15.23
N VAL A 99 -11.29 0.80 15.15
CA VAL A 99 -11.23 0.11 13.84
C VAL A 99 -12.61 0.03 13.19
N PRO A 100 -13.68 -0.41 13.89
CA PRO A 100 -15.02 -0.36 13.31
C PRO A 100 -15.45 1.04 12.88
N GLY A 101 -15.11 2.06 13.66
CA GLY A 101 -15.36 3.47 13.35
C GLY A 101 -14.62 3.95 12.11
N LEU A 102 -13.32 3.66 12.00
CA LEU A 102 -12.51 3.97 10.81
C LEU A 102 -13.02 3.25 9.56
N ALA A 103 -13.55 2.03 9.71
CA ALA A 103 -14.11 1.27 8.60
C ALA A 103 -15.43 1.84 8.07
N LEU A 104 -16.18 2.67 8.84
CA LEU A 104 -17.45 3.25 8.41
C LEU A 104 -17.30 4.16 7.16
N PRO A 105 -16.44 5.20 7.15
CA PRO A 105 -16.26 6.02 5.95
C PRO A 105 -15.70 5.21 4.77
N LEU A 106 -14.88 4.19 5.02
CA LEU A 106 -14.34 3.32 3.96
C LEU A 106 -15.43 2.43 3.34
N ALA A 107 -16.40 1.98 4.13
CA ALA A 107 -17.52 1.17 3.65
C ALA A 107 -18.45 1.94 2.69
N VAL A 108 -18.44 3.27 2.71
CA VAL A 108 -19.24 4.11 1.79
C VAL A 108 -18.82 3.87 0.34
N TYR A 109 -17.54 3.66 0.05
CA TYR A 109 -17.07 3.37 -1.30
C TYR A 109 -17.68 2.07 -1.84
N ALA A 110 -17.71 1.01 -1.02
CA ALA A 110 -18.37 -0.25 -1.37
C ALA A 110 -19.90 -0.09 -1.52
N ALA A 111 -20.52 0.75 -0.69
CA ALA A 111 -21.95 1.08 -0.80
C ALA A 111 -22.29 1.74 -2.15
N VAL A 112 -21.49 2.72 -2.58
CA VAL A 112 -21.69 3.39 -3.87
C VAL A 112 -21.45 2.43 -5.04
N ALA A 113 -20.42 1.60 -4.98
CA ALA A 113 -20.15 0.57 -6.00
C ALA A 113 -21.33 -0.41 -6.14
N ALA A 114 -21.88 -0.87 -5.00
CA ALA A 114 -23.04 -1.75 -4.96
C ALA A 114 -24.31 -1.09 -5.53
N ILE A 115 -24.52 0.19 -5.25
CA ILE A 115 -25.63 0.98 -5.80
C ILE A 115 -25.54 1.10 -7.32
N VAL A 116 -24.33 1.36 -7.86
CA VAL A 116 -24.10 1.45 -9.31
C VAL A 116 -24.31 0.08 -9.97
N ALA A 117 -23.75 -0.99 -9.39
CA ALA A 117 -23.95 -2.34 -9.88
C ALA A 117 -25.43 -2.76 -9.87
N TRP A 118 -26.17 -2.43 -8.80
CA TRP A 118 -27.59 -2.76 -8.66
C TRP A 118 -28.45 -2.12 -9.75
N ARG A 119 -28.11 -0.89 -10.18
CA ARG A 119 -28.82 -0.20 -11.28
C ARG A 119 -28.63 -0.86 -12.64
N ALA A 120 -27.55 -1.60 -12.85
CA ALA A 120 -27.34 -2.36 -14.07
C ALA A 120 -28.20 -3.63 -14.10
N ALA A 121 -28.56 -4.06 -15.32
CA ALA A 121 -29.36 -5.26 -15.52
C ALA A 121 -28.67 -6.51 -14.92
N PRO A 122 -29.43 -7.50 -14.42
CA PRO A 122 -28.88 -8.75 -13.89
C PRO A 122 -27.94 -9.47 -14.89
N GLY A 123 -27.05 -10.32 -14.36
CA GLY A 123 -26.05 -11.02 -15.17
C GLY A 123 -24.79 -10.19 -15.45
N TRP A 124 -24.25 -10.32 -16.67
CA TRP A 124 -22.96 -9.72 -17.03
C TRP A 124 -22.90 -8.19 -16.90
N PRO A 125 -23.97 -7.40 -17.15
CA PRO A 125 -23.90 -5.95 -16.99
C PRO A 125 -23.67 -5.55 -15.53
N ARG A 126 -24.38 -6.17 -14.57
CA ARG A 126 -24.18 -5.93 -13.13
C ARG A 126 -22.78 -6.30 -12.65
N TRP A 127 -22.26 -7.45 -13.10
CA TRP A 127 -20.90 -7.89 -12.77
C TRP A 127 -19.85 -6.88 -13.26
N LEU A 128 -19.97 -6.45 -14.51
CA LEU A 128 -19.05 -5.48 -15.10
C LEU A 128 -19.18 -4.09 -14.47
N ALA A 129 -20.41 -3.66 -14.15
CA ALA A 129 -20.67 -2.41 -13.45
C ALA A 129 -20.05 -2.40 -12.05
N LEU A 130 -20.11 -3.51 -11.31
CA LEU A 130 -19.43 -3.64 -10.01
C LEU A 130 -17.92 -3.46 -10.16
N ALA A 131 -17.30 -4.18 -11.10
CA ALA A 131 -15.86 -4.09 -11.34
C ALA A 131 -15.41 -2.67 -11.71
N GLY A 132 -16.14 -2.02 -12.64
CA GLY A 132 -15.83 -0.66 -13.07
C GLY A 132 -16.03 0.38 -11.97
N ALA A 133 -17.16 0.34 -11.27
CA ALA A 133 -17.45 1.27 -10.17
C ALA A 133 -16.45 1.11 -9.01
N TRP A 134 -16.17 -0.13 -8.61
CA TRP A 134 -15.22 -0.41 -7.52
C TRP A 134 -13.82 0.13 -7.84
N THR A 135 -13.34 -0.05 -9.07
CA THR A 135 -12.03 0.45 -9.52
C THR A 135 -11.94 1.97 -9.39
N LEU A 136 -12.95 2.69 -9.88
CA LEU A 136 -12.99 4.15 -9.79
C LEU A 136 -13.11 4.64 -8.35
N LEU A 137 -13.86 3.91 -7.51
CA LEU A 137 -14.07 4.27 -6.11
C LEU A 137 -12.87 3.94 -5.22
N GLU A 138 -12.10 2.89 -5.53
CA GLU A 138 -10.80 2.66 -4.90
C GLU A 138 -9.79 3.75 -5.26
N TRP A 139 -9.76 4.17 -6.53
CA TRP A 139 -8.95 5.30 -6.94
C TRP A 139 -9.39 6.60 -6.23
N ALA A 140 -10.70 6.88 -6.17
CA ALA A 140 -11.24 8.04 -5.44
C ALA A 140 -10.89 7.98 -3.95
N ARG A 141 -10.95 6.79 -3.32
CA ARG A 141 -10.54 6.58 -1.93
C ARG A 141 -9.07 6.92 -1.67
N GLY A 142 -8.22 6.79 -2.68
CA GLY A 142 -6.81 7.21 -2.64
C GLY A 142 -6.59 8.73 -2.77
N LEU A 143 -7.63 9.51 -3.06
CA LEU A 143 -7.54 10.96 -3.31
C LEU A 143 -8.36 11.80 -2.32
N LEU A 144 -9.58 11.35 -1.98
CA LEU A 144 -10.50 12.12 -1.15
C LEU A 144 -10.05 12.15 0.31
N LEU A 145 -10.24 13.31 0.96
CA LEU A 145 -9.93 13.52 2.39
C LEU A 145 -8.49 13.10 2.75
N THR A 146 -7.51 13.56 1.95
CA THR A 146 -6.06 13.19 1.95
C THR A 146 -5.73 11.83 1.36
N GLY A 147 -6.70 10.92 1.27
CA GLY A 147 -6.52 9.63 0.63
C GLY A 147 -6.08 8.53 1.59
N PHE A 148 -6.68 7.36 1.43
CA PHE A 148 -6.33 6.14 2.16
C PHE A 148 -6.37 4.95 1.22
N PRO A 149 -5.39 4.78 0.31
CA PRO A 149 -5.38 3.71 -0.70
C PRO A 149 -4.97 2.33 -0.16
N TRP A 150 -4.97 2.16 1.17
CA TRP A 150 -4.58 0.92 1.84
C TRP A 150 -5.48 -0.26 1.41
N ASN A 151 -4.91 -1.45 1.23
CA ASN A 151 -5.62 -2.67 0.80
C ASN A 151 -6.49 -2.47 -0.45
N ALA A 152 -5.98 -1.80 -1.49
CA ALA A 152 -6.60 -1.92 -2.80
C ALA A 152 -6.67 -3.40 -3.21
N LEU A 153 -7.78 -3.88 -3.78
CA LEU A 153 -7.94 -5.30 -4.11
C LEU A 153 -6.82 -5.87 -4.99
N GLY A 154 -6.20 -5.05 -5.85
CA GLY A 154 -5.03 -5.47 -6.64
C GLY A 154 -3.82 -5.93 -5.82
N THR A 155 -3.72 -5.54 -4.54
CA THR A 155 -2.64 -5.96 -3.62
C THR A 155 -2.65 -7.45 -3.30
N VAL A 156 -3.78 -8.15 -3.50
CA VAL A 156 -3.89 -9.61 -3.24
C VAL A 156 -2.96 -10.44 -4.14
N TRP A 157 -2.46 -9.85 -5.23
CA TRP A 157 -1.51 -10.50 -6.14
C TRP A 157 -0.05 -10.35 -5.70
N ALA A 158 0.24 -9.58 -4.64
CA ALA A 158 1.62 -9.25 -4.26
C ALA A 158 2.40 -10.39 -3.58
N PHE A 159 1.84 -11.60 -3.49
CA PHE A 159 2.53 -12.77 -2.95
C PHE A 159 3.72 -13.20 -3.81
N ASP A 160 3.67 -12.99 -5.13
CA ASP A 160 4.77 -13.29 -6.05
C ASP A 160 4.93 -12.22 -7.16
N ALA A 161 6.06 -12.21 -7.87
CA ALA A 161 6.31 -11.28 -8.96
C ALA A 161 5.44 -11.64 -10.18
N LEU A 162 5.24 -12.93 -10.44
CA LEU A 162 4.52 -13.43 -11.61
C LEU A 162 3.13 -12.80 -11.81
N PRO A 163 2.21 -12.79 -10.83
CA PRO A 163 0.88 -12.20 -11.01
C PRO A 163 0.88 -10.66 -11.00
N LEU A 164 1.95 -10.00 -10.56
CA LEU A 164 2.03 -8.54 -10.48
C LEU A 164 2.32 -7.85 -11.81
N GLN A 165 2.75 -8.59 -12.84
CA GLN A 165 3.34 -7.99 -14.04
C GLN A 165 2.39 -7.03 -14.79
N GLY A 166 1.07 -7.21 -14.64
CA GLY A 166 0.07 -6.28 -15.18
C GLY A 166 0.10 -4.87 -14.53
N ALA A 167 0.63 -4.73 -13.32
CA ALA A 167 0.74 -3.45 -12.63
C ALA A 167 1.61 -2.43 -13.39
N ALA A 168 2.61 -2.91 -14.14
CA ALA A 168 3.43 -2.05 -15.01
C ALA A 168 2.62 -1.33 -16.12
N TYR A 169 1.37 -1.74 -16.34
CA TYR A 169 0.51 -1.19 -17.40
C TYR A 169 -0.65 -0.40 -16.84
N VAL A 170 -1.34 -0.97 -15.85
CA VAL A 170 -2.62 -0.44 -15.35
C VAL A 170 -2.60 -0.12 -13.86
N GLY A 171 -1.47 -0.34 -13.19
CA GLY A 171 -1.29 -0.10 -11.76
C GLY A 171 -2.14 -1.02 -10.88
N VAL A 172 -2.04 -0.80 -9.57
CA VAL A 172 -2.77 -1.56 -8.55
C VAL A 172 -4.28 -1.47 -8.73
N TYR A 173 -4.83 -0.32 -9.12
CA TYR A 173 -6.28 -0.18 -9.34
C TYR A 173 -6.74 -0.94 -10.59
N GLY A 174 -5.94 -0.99 -11.64
CA GLY A 174 -6.22 -1.85 -12.79
C GLY A 174 -6.14 -3.35 -12.43
N LEU A 175 -5.24 -3.73 -11.52
CA LEU A 175 -5.25 -5.08 -10.96
C LEU A 175 -6.50 -5.35 -10.11
N SER A 176 -7.02 -4.36 -9.36
CA SER A 176 -8.33 -4.50 -8.69
C SER A 176 -9.45 -4.80 -9.69
N PHE A 177 -9.47 -4.10 -10.82
CA PHE A 177 -10.44 -4.34 -11.90
C PHE A 177 -10.37 -5.80 -12.39
N VAL A 178 -9.18 -6.27 -12.74
CA VAL A 178 -8.95 -7.67 -13.19
C VAL A 178 -9.37 -8.66 -12.11
N THR A 179 -9.06 -8.37 -10.85
CA THR A 179 -9.43 -9.21 -9.70
C THR A 179 -10.94 -9.39 -9.63
N LEU A 180 -11.71 -8.30 -9.71
CA LEU A 180 -13.17 -8.33 -9.66
C LEU A 180 -13.80 -9.01 -10.87
N LEU A 181 -13.21 -8.85 -12.06
CA LEU A 181 -13.65 -9.59 -13.23
C LEU A 181 -13.51 -11.10 -13.01
N VAL A 182 -12.31 -11.57 -12.68
CA VAL A 182 -12.04 -13.00 -12.48
C VAL A 182 -12.86 -13.56 -11.30
N ALA A 183 -12.83 -12.88 -10.15
CA ALA A 183 -13.51 -13.31 -8.94
C ALA A 183 -15.04 -13.35 -9.10
N GLY A 184 -15.61 -12.47 -9.93
CA GLY A 184 -17.04 -12.41 -10.19
C GLY A 184 -17.55 -13.44 -11.20
N THR A 185 -16.68 -14.14 -11.95
CA THR A 185 -17.10 -15.08 -12.99
C THR A 185 -18.03 -16.21 -12.52
N PRO A 186 -17.95 -16.77 -11.28
CA PRO A 186 -18.89 -17.79 -10.82
C PRO A 186 -20.35 -17.30 -10.75
N TYR A 187 -20.59 -15.99 -10.65
CA TYR A 187 -21.94 -15.40 -10.71
C TYR A 187 -22.60 -15.58 -12.08
N LEU A 188 -21.81 -15.67 -13.15
CA LEU A 188 -22.29 -15.84 -14.53
C LEU A 188 -22.37 -17.31 -14.97
N GLY A 189 -21.78 -18.23 -14.20
CA GLY A 189 -21.82 -19.66 -14.44
C GLY A 189 -20.54 -20.23 -15.07
N PRO A 190 -20.52 -21.54 -15.35
CA PRO A 190 -19.28 -22.29 -15.61
C PRO A 190 -18.51 -21.84 -16.86
N ARG A 191 -19.20 -21.38 -17.91
CA ARG A 191 -18.54 -20.83 -19.11
C ARG A 191 -17.74 -19.57 -18.80
N ALA A 192 -18.27 -18.69 -17.95
CA ALA A 192 -17.56 -17.51 -17.52
C ALA A 192 -16.38 -17.87 -16.60
N VAL A 193 -16.52 -18.88 -15.74
CA VAL A 193 -15.43 -19.40 -14.90
C VAL A 193 -14.28 -19.90 -15.78
N ALA A 194 -14.57 -20.67 -16.83
CA ALA A 194 -13.57 -21.09 -17.81
C ALA A 194 -12.90 -19.88 -18.49
N GLY A 195 -13.67 -18.85 -18.83
CA GLY A 195 -13.14 -17.58 -19.33
C GLY A 195 -12.22 -16.88 -18.34
N GLY A 196 -12.59 -16.79 -17.06
CA GLY A 196 -11.76 -16.23 -16.00
C GLY A 196 -10.46 -17.01 -15.80
N ALA A 197 -10.52 -18.35 -15.83
CA ALA A 197 -9.33 -19.19 -15.79
C ALA A 197 -8.41 -18.97 -17.01
N ALA A 198 -8.99 -18.84 -18.21
CA ALA A 198 -8.24 -18.49 -19.41
C ALA A 198 -7.59 -17.10 -19.29
N THR A 199 -8.28 -16.11 -18.73
CA THR A 199 -7.70 -14.79 -18.44
C THR A 199 -6.51 -14.89 -17.50
N LEU A 200 -6.61 -15.66 -16.40
CA LEU A 200 -5.50 -15.90 -15.49
C LEU A 200 -4.32 -16.60 -16.19
N ALA A 201 -4.59 -17.59 -17.05
CA ALA A 201 -3.56 -18.28 -17.82
C ALA A 201 -2.84 -17.33 -18.79
N VAL A 202 -3.57 -16.43 -19.46
CA VAL A 202 -2.98 -15.39 -20.32
C VAL A 202 -2.12 -14.42 -19.51
N LEU A 203 -2.61 -13.96 -18.35
CA LEU A 203 -1.85 -13.06 -17.48
C LEU A 203 -0.59 -13.73 -16.91
N ALA A 204 -0.68 -15.02 -16.55
CA ALA A 204 0.47 -15.81 -16.13
C ALA A 204 1.47 -16.01 -17.27
N GLY A 205 1.00 -16.35 -18.48
CA GLY A 205 1.85 -16.47 -19.67
C GLY A 205 2.56 -15.14 -20.00
N PHE A 206 1.84 -14.03 -19.94
CA PHE A 206 2.40 -12.69 -20.07
C PHE A 206 3.45 -12.41 -18.98
N GLY A 207 3.14 -12.74 -17.74
CA GLY A 207 4.06 -12.54 -16.62
C GLY A 207 5.34 -13.36 -16.74
N LEU A 208 5.23 -14.64 -17.14
CA LEU A 208 6.37 -15.52 -17.44
C LEU A 208 7.23 -14.93 -18.56
N ALA A 209 6.60 -14.46 -19.65
CA ALA A 209 7.32 -13.84 -20.75
C ALA A 209 8.07 -12.56 -20.32
N ARG A 210 7.46 -11.72 -19.46
CA ARG A 210 8.11 -10.53 -18.92
C ARG A 210 9.24 -10.85 -17.95
N LEU A 211 9.09 -11.88 -17.12
CA LEU A 211 10.10 -12.31 -16.15
C LEU A 211 11.28 -13.05 -16.78
N ALA A 212 11.04 -13.75 -17.90
CA ALA A 212 12.09 -14.46 -18.65
C ALA A 212 13.08 -13.53 -19.36
N GLN A 213 12.73 -12.26 -19.59
CA GLN A 213 13.66 -11.27 -20.14
C GLN A 213 14.80 -11.01 -19.14
N PRO A 214 16.05 -10.83 -19.58
CA PRO A 214 17.12 -10.41 -18.67
C PRO A 214 16.82 -9.01 -18.11
N LEU A 215 17.14 -8.80 -16.83
CA LEU A 215 17.16 -7.45 -16.28
C LEU A 215 18.38 -6.70 -16.82
N PRO A 216 18.28 -5.37 -17.02
CA PRO A 216 19.45 -4.53 -17.22
C PRO A 216 20.44 -4.70 -16.06
N GLU A 217 21.73 -4.52 -16.36
CA GLU A 217 22.76 -4.52 -15.32
C GLU A 217 22.49 -3.39 -14.30
N GLY A 218 22.80 -3.69 -13.04
CA GLY A 218 22.69 -2.72 -11.96
C GLY A 218 23.73 -1.59 -12.09
N PRO A 219 23.53 -0.44 -11.43
CA PRO A 219 24.40 0.73 -11.55
C PRO A 219 25.77 0.58 -10.83
N GLY A 220 26.14 -0.64 -10.42
CA GLY A 220 27.40 -0.88 -9.71
C GLY A 220 27.44 -0.34 -8.27
N VAL A 221 26.27 -0.23 -7.62
CA VAL A 221 26.13 0.18 -6.21
C VAL A 221 25.64 -0.99 -5.39
N ASP A 222 26.19 -1.17 -4.19
CA ASP A 222 25.66 -2.13 -3.22
C ASP A 222 24.78 -1.42 -2.19
N ILE A 223 23.75 -2.12 -1.74
CA ILE A 223 22.78 -1.67 -0.72
C ILE A 223 23.04 -2.45 0.56
N LEU A 224 23.07 -1.77 1.70
CA LEU A 224 23.04 -2.37 3.03
C LEU A 224 21.77 -1.95 3.76
N LEU A 225 20.82 -2.86 3.92
CA LEU A 225 19.64 -2.65 4.76
C LEU A 225 20.00 -2.92 6.21
N VAL A 226 19.62 -2.01 7.11
CA VAL A 226 19.86 -2.15 8.56
C VAL A 226 18.53 -2.19 9.29
N GLN A 227 18.27 -3.25 10.06
CA GLN A 227 17.04 -3.41 10.84
C GLN A 227 17.36 -3.50 12.32
N GLY A 228 17.01 -2.45 13.08
CA GLY A 228 17.42 -2.29 14.48
C GLY A 228 16.48 -2.90 15.53
N ASN A 229 15.29 -3.35 15.11
CA ASN A 229 14.24 -3.91 15.97
C ASN A 229 13.99 -3.07 17.24
N VAL A 230 13.83 -1.76 17.08
CA VAL A 230 13.52 -0.85 18.19
C VAL A 230 12.01 -0.69 18.30
N GLN A 231 11.46 -1.06 19.45
CA GLN A 231 10.04 -0.91 19.76
C GLN A 231 9.64 0.56 19.92
N GLN A 232 8.37 0.88 19.67
CA GLN A 232 7.89 2.25 19.62
C GLN A 232 8.01 2.98 20.97
N GLU A 233 7.82 2.27 22.07
CA GLU A 233 7.85 2.78 23.45
C GLU A 233 9.28 3.18 23.89
N ALA A 234 10.31 2.52 23.33
CA ALA A 234 11.70 2.83 23.64
C ALA A 234 12.20 4.09 22.90
N LYS A 235 11.54 4.48 21.81
CA LYS A 235 12.04 5.45 20.85
C LYS A 235 12.15 6.87 21.39
N TRP A 236 11.23 7.24 22.29
CA TRP A 236 11.14 8.58 22.86
C TRP A 236 11.72 8.69 24.27
N ARG A 237 12.30 7.61 24.79
CA ARG A 237 12.97 7.58 26.09
C ARG A 237 14.36 8.17 26.00
N GLU A 238 14.65 9.16 26.85
CA GLU A 238 15.94 9.85 26.85
C GLU A 238 17.11 8.89 27.13
N ASP A 239 16.93 7.96 28.07
CA ASP A 239 17.93 6.95 28.44
C ASP A 239 18.21 5.93 27.32
N GLN A 240 17.34 5.84 26.32
CA GLN A 240 17.47 4.92 25.18
C GLN A 240 18.10 5.56 23.94
N ARG A 241 18.26 6.90 23.88
CA ARG A 241 18.77 7.61 22.69
C ARG A 241 20.14 7.08 22.25
N TRP A 242 21.12 7.08 23.15
CA TRP A 242 22.46 6.60 22.81
C TRP A 242 22.52 5.07 22.58
N PRO A 243 21.91 4.21 23.42
CA PRO A 243 21.83 2.77 23.14
C PRO A 243 21.25 2.42 21.76
N ILE A 244 20.18 3.10 21.34
CA ILE A 244 19.57 2.92 20.01
C ILE A 244 20.54 3.35 18.91
N PHE A 245 21.13 4.54 19.03
CA PHE A 245 22.05 5.04 18.00
C PHE A 245 23.29 4.15 17.87
N ARG A 246 23.90 3.76 19.00
CA ARG A 246 25.04 2.83 19.03
C ARG A 246 24.71 1.48 18.40
N ARG A 247 23.49 0.96 18.60
CA ARG A 247 23.03 -0.28 17.93
C ARG A 247 23.07 -0.14 16.41
N TYR A 248 22.58 0.97 15.87
CA TYR A 248 22.60 1.22 14.43
C TYR A 248 24.01 1.37 13.86
N LEU A 249 24.91 2.04 14.59
CA LEU A 249 26.33 2.13 14.23
C LEU A 249 26.98 0.74 14.19
N GLU A 250 26.74 -0.07 15.22
CA GLU A 250 27.32 -1.42 15.34
C GLU A 250 26.78 -2.37 14.26
N LEU A 251 25.47 -2.37 14.01
CA LEU A 251 24.88 -3.13 12.91
C LEU A 251 25.45 -2.69 11.56
N THR A 252 25.62 -1.38 11.34
CA THR A 252 26.24 -0.86 10.11
C THR A 252 27.68 -1.38 9.97
N ARG A 253 28.48 -1.29 11.03
CA ARG A 253 29.86 -1.81 11.06
C ARG A 253 29.91 -3.30 10.74
N GLN A 254 29.02 -4.10 11.34
CA GLN A 254 28.91 -5.53 11.08
C GLN A 254 28.52 -5.83 9.62
N GLY A 255 27.52 -5.11 9.10
CA GLY A 255 27.05 -5.28 7.72
C GLY A 255 28.11 -4.88 6.69
N VAL A 256 28.83 -3.79 6.93
CA VAL A 256 29.98 -3.37 6.10
C VAL A 256 31.08 -4.43 6.12
N ALA A 257 31.42 -4.97 7.29
CA ALA A 257 32.44 -6.02 7.41
C ALA A 257 32.00 -7.32 6.71
N ALA A 258 30.73 -7.73 6.88
CA ALA A 258 30.18 -8.95 6.28
C ALA A 258 30.06 -8.88 4.75
N ARG A 259 29.83 -7.68 4.19
CA ARG A 259 29.86 -7.43 2.73
C ARG A 259 31.23 -7.73 2.13
N GLY A 260 32.30 -7.61 2.92
CA GLY A 260 33.68 -7.74 2.45
C GLY A 260 34.19 -6.52 1.68
N PRO A 261 35.47 -6.51 1.27
CA PRO A 261 36.08 -5.40 0.55
C PRO A 261 35.45 -5.24 -0.85
N SER A 262 35.06 -4.02 -1.19
CA SER A 262 34.48 -3.70 -2.50
C SER A 262 34.76 -2.23 -2.84
N GLU A 263 35.13 -1.96 -4.09
CA GLU A 263 35.32 -0.59 -4.60
C GLU A 263 33.99 0.08 -5.00
N ARG A 264 32.89 -0.69 -5.02
CA ARG A 264 31.56 -0.17 -5.35
C ARG A 264 31.06 0.77 -4.25
N PRO A 265 30.43 1.90 -4.62
CA PRO A 265 29.71 2.73 -3.65
C PRO A 265 28.72 1.90 -2.82
N LEU A 266 28.55 2.29 -1.56
CA LEU A 266 27.62 1.64 -0.62
C LEU A 266 26.54 2.61 -0.17
N ALA A 267 25.28 2.30 -0.42
CA ALA A 267 24.16 2.96 0.23
C ALA A 267 23.72 2.14 1.45
N VAL A 268 23.98 2.67 2.65
CA VAL A 268 23.47 2.12 3.91
C VAL A 268 22.12 2.75 4.19
N ILE A 269 21.08 1.96 4.42
CA ILE A 269 19.72 2.46 4.61
C ILE A 269 19.29 2.19 6.05
N TRP A 270 19.05 3.27 6.81
CA TRP A 270 18.44 3.17 8.14
C TRP A 270 16.93 3.48 8.06
N PRO A 271 16.09 2.78 8.84
CA PRO A 271 14.64 2.98 8.86
C PRO A 271 14.21 4.38 9.30
N GLU A 272 12.90 4.63 9.22
CA GLU A 272 12.27 5.88 9.63
C GLU A 272 12.53 6.20 11.11
N THR A 273 13.08 7.39 11.34
CA THR A 273 13.46 7.88 12.68
C THR A 273 14.33 6.86 13.42
N ALA A 274 15.22 6.15 12.70
CA ALA A 274 16.19 5.24 13.30
C ALA A 274 17.24 5.99 14.13
N SER A 275 17.61 7.21 13.71
CA SER A 275 18.43 8.10 14.52
C SER A 275 17.56 8.86 15.53
N PRO A 276 17.85 8.75 16.83
CA PRO A 276 17.26 9.59 17.88
C PRO A 276 17.95 10.97 18.00
N PHE A 277 18.93 11.24 17.13
CA PHE A 277 19.59 12.52 16.97
C PHE A 277 19.14 13.18 15.66
N LEU A 278 19.12 14.51 15.66
CA LEU A 278 18.72 15.33 14.51
C LEU A 278 19.86 15.32 13.47
N LEU A 279 19.95 14.30 12.62
CA LEU A 279 21.10 14.10 11.72
C LEU A 279 21.46 15.34 10.88
N PRO A 280 20.51 16.14 10.34
CA PRO A 280 20.86 17.34 9.61
C PRO A 280 21.56 18.41 10.47
N GLN A 281 21.22 18.50 11.76
CA GLN A 281 21.69 19.54 12.67
C GLN A 281 22.84 19.07 13.60
N ASP A 282 23.01 17.77 13.79
CA ASP A 282 23.95 17.19 14.75
C ASP A 282 25.21 16.68 14.04
N GLU A 283 26.25 17.52 14.02
CA GLU A 283 27.55 17.20 13.42
C GLU A 283 28.25 16.05 14.14
N ALA A 284 28.12 15.94 15.46
CA ALA A 284 28.73 14.85 16.23
C ALA A 284 28.11 13.50 15.85
N ALA A 285 26.77 13.43 15.74
CA ALA A 285 26.07 12.25 15.26
C ALA A 285 26.53 11.87 13.84
N ARG A 286 26.65 12.84 12.93
CA ARG A 286 27.20 12.59 11.58
C ARG A 286 28.66 12.11 11.62
N GLY A 287 29.48 12.62 12.54
CA GLY A 287 30.84 12.16 12.76
C GLY A 287 30.92 10.68 13.18
N TYR A 288 30.03 10.22 14.06
CA TYR A 288 29.96 8.80 14.42
C TYR A 288 29.49 7.92 13.26
N VAL A 289 28.55 8.40 12.45
CA VAL A 289 28.12 7.71 11.23
C VAL A 289 29.30 7.56 10.26
N ALA A 290 30.07 8.63 10.04
CA ALA A 290 31.23 8.61 9.16
C ALA A 290 32.27 7.54 9.56
N GLN A 291 32.46 7.30 10.86
CA GLN A 291 33.40 6.30 11.38
C GLN A 291 33.02 4.85 11.04
N VAL A 292 31.75 4.56 10.76
CA VAL A 292 31.27 3.20 10.42
C VAL A 292 30.99 3.02 8.92
N LEU A 293 31.12 4.07 8.12
CA LEU A 293 30.96 4.02 6.68
C LEU A 293 32.31 3.78 5.98
N PRO A 294 32.34 3.03 4.85
CA PRO A 294 33.52 2.99 4.00
C PRO A 294 33.72 4.34 3.28
N ALA A 295 34.90 4.55 2.67
CA ALA A 295 35.24 5.81 1.99
C ALA A 295 34.24 6.23 0.90
N ARG A 296 33.65 5.27 0.17
CA ARG A 296 32.58 5.48 -0.81
C ARG A 296 31.19 5.11 -0.27
N GLY A 297 31.00 5.25 1.04
CA GLY A 297 29.76 4.97 1.74
C GLY A 297 28.87 6.20 1.86
N MET A 298 27.57 5.95 1.86
CA MET A 298 26.54 6.94 2.12
C MET A 298 25.45 6.35 2.99
N LEU A 299 25.17 6.98 4.12
CA LEU A 299 23.98 6.70 4.92
C LEU A 299 22.78 7.43 4.31
N LEU A 300 21.70 6.70 4.06
CA LEU A 300 20.35 7.21 3.83
C LEU A 300 19.53 6.90 5.09
N GLY A 301 19.50 7.85 6.03
CA GLY A 301 19.00 7.61 7.38
C GLY A 301 17.79 8.45 7.76
N GLY A 302 16.80 7.81 8.39
CA GLY A 302 15.64 8.48 8.95
C GLY A 302 15.93 9.19 10.28
N SER A 303 15.55 10.47 10.39
CA SER A 303 15.60 11.26 11.63
C SER A 303 14.54 12.36 11.62
N VAL A 304 14.29 12.98 12.78
CA VAL A 304 13.57 14.24 12.84
C VAL A 304 14.49 15.37 12.35
N ARG A 305 13.91 16.36 11.67
CA ARG A 305 14.55 17.64 11.31
C ARG A 305 13.76 18.79 11.92
N VAL A 306 14.46 19.80 12.40
CA VAL A 306 13.85 20.96 13.06
C VAL A 306 14.28 22.25 12.35
N ASP A 307 13.31 23.08 11.98
CA ASP A 307 13.52 24.48 11.66
C ASP A 307 13.31 25.31 12.92
N TRP A 308 14.19 26.29 13.14
CA TRP A 308 14.17 27.15 14.31
C TRP A 308 13.86 28.59 13.91
N THR A 309 13.06 29.28 14.73
CA THR A 309 12.86 30.73 14.59
C THR A 309 14.16 31.47 14.97
N PRO A 310 14.31 32.76 14.58
CA PRO A 310 15.45 33.57 15.01
C PRO A 310 15.62 33.66 16.54
N GLU A 311 14.52 33.50 17.30
CA GLU A 311 14.50 33.49 18.77
C GLU A 311 14.82 32.11 19.38
N GLY A 312 15.22 31.13 18.56
CA GLY A 312 15.60 29.79 19.00
C GLY A 312 14.43 28.88 19.39
N LYS A 313 13.21 29.19 18.94
CA LYS A 313 12.03 28.33 19.15
C LYS A 313 11.85 27.37 17.99
N VAL A 314 11.23 26.22 18.23
CA VAL A 314 10.84 25.30 17.17
C VAL A 314 9.79 25.98 16.28
N ASP A 315 10.10 26.13 15.00
CA ASP A 315 9.18 26.63 13.98
C ASP A 315 8.44 25.46 13.32
N HIS A 316 9.20 24.55 12.70
CA HIS A 316 8.66 23.37 12.03
C HIS A 316 9.43 22.10 12.42
N LEU A 317 8.70 21.00 12.55
CA LEU A 317 9.24 19.65 12.71
C LEU A 317 8.97 18.85 11.45
N TYR A 318 9.97 18.11 10.96
CA TYR A 318 9.81 17.23 9.80
C TYR A 318 10.26 15.81 10.13
N ASN A 319 9.57 14.86 9.51
CA ASN A 319 10.01 13.48 9.42
C ASN A 319 10.84 13.35 8.15
N SER A 320 12.13 13.03 8.28
CA SER A 320 13.08 13.29 7.21
C SER A 320 14.01 12.10 6.94
N LEU A 321 14.40 11.97 5.68
CA LEU A 321 15.52 11.14 5.25
C LEU A 321 16.71 12.06 4.97
N SER A 322 17.87 11.75 5.58
CA SER A 322 19.12 12.47 5.39
C SER A 322 20.14 11.59 4.67
N ALA A 323 20.79 12.14 3.65
CA ALA A 323 21.93 11.52 2.99
C ALA A 323 23.24 12.06 3.59
N VAL A 324 24.02 11.22 4.26
CA VAL A 324 25.29 11.58 4.91
C VAL A 324 26.42 10.75 4.32
N ASP A 325 27.47 11.39 3.83
CA ASP A 325 28.61 10.67 3.22
C ASP A 325 29.64 10.17 4.26
N GLY A 326 30.63 9.40 3.80
CA GLY A 326 31.73 8.88 4.63
C GLY A 326 32.65 9.93 5.25
N GLN A 327 32.46 11.23 4.97
CA GLN A 327 33.14 12.34 5.64
C GLN A 327 32.22 13.04 6.66
N GLY A 328 31.01 12.51 6.88
CA GLY A 328 30.01 13.12 7.75
C GLY A 328 29.31 14.32 7.13
N GLN A 329 29.48 14.59 5.84
CA GLN A 329 28.85 15.72 5.18
C GLN A 329 27.40 15.40 4.81
N LEU A 330 26.51 16.36 5.06
CA LEU A 330 25.11 16.27 4.65
C LEU A 330 25.00 16.59 3.15
N ARG A 331 24.55 15.61 2.36
CA ARG A 331 24.51 15.68 0.89
C ARG A 331 23.15 16.01 0.33
N ALA A 332 22.10 15.54 0.99
CA ALA A 332 20.72 15.77 0.63
C ALA A 332 19.81 15.52 1.83
N VAL A 333 18.64 16.15 1.83
CA VAL A 333 17.58 15.93 2.81
C VAL A 333 16.26 15.86 2.06
N TYR A 334 15.39 14.94 2.47
CA TYR A 334 14.01 14.87 2.05
C TYR A 334 13.09 14.90 3.26
N ASP A 335 12.13 15.82 3.23
CA ASP A 335 11.06 15.90 4.21
C ASP A 335 9.81 15.20 3.68
N LYS A 336 9.20 14.34 4.50
CA LYS A 336 7.99 13.59 4.19
C LYS A 336 6.89 14.54 3.69
N ALA A 337 6.37 14.28 2.50
CA ALA A 337 5.35 15.12 1.88
C ALA A 337 3.93 14.67 2.25
N HIS A 338 3.69 13.36 2.31
CA HIS A 338 2.37 12.82 2.65
C HIS A 338 2.32 12.32 4.09
N LEU A 339 1.73 13.13 4.96
CA LEU A 339 1.65 12.85 6.40
C LEU A 339 0.51 11.88 6.74
N VAL A 340 0.68 11.10 7.80
CA VAL A 340 -0.36 10.20 8.32
C VAL A 340 -1.38 11.00 9.14
N PRO A 341 -2.67 10.99 8.76
CA PRO A 341 -3.72 11.63 9.55
C PRO A 341 -3.80 11.04 10.96
N PHE A 342 -4.03 11.89 11.97
CA PHE A 342 -4.10 11.55 13.41
C PHE A 342 -2.80 11.07 14.06
N GLY A 343 -1.81 10.63 13.26
CA GLY A 343 -0.49 10.23 13.74
C GLY A 343 0.55 11.36 13.70
N GLU A 344 0.67 12.03 12.55
CA GLU A 344 1.68 13.08 12.33
C GLU A 344 1.09 14.49 12.36
N TYR A 345 -0.21 14.63 12.10
CA TYR A 345 -0.95 15.88 12.24
C TYR A 345 -2.41 15.60 12.66
N MET A 346 -3.10 16.63 13.17
CA MET A 346 -4.50 16.56 13.55
C MET A 346 -5.40 17.14 12.45
N PRO A 347 -6.20 16.32 11.72
CA PRO A 347 -7.20 16.83 10.80
C PRO A 347 -8.25 17.68 11.54
N LEU A 348 -8.73 18.76 10.91
CA LEU A 348 -9.81 19.61 11.43
C LEU A 348 -9.53 20.20 12.83
N ARG A 349 -8.27 20.61 13.07
CA ARG A 349 -7.83 21.25 14.32
C ARG A 349 -8.81 22.37 14.73
N GLY A 350 -9.35 22.26 15.95
CA GLY A 350 -10.37 23.17 16.51
C GLY A 350 -11.78 22.57 16.63
N LEU A 351 -12.10 21.52 15.86
CA LEU A 351 -13.41 20.83 15.92
C LEU A 351 -13.38 19.50 16.69
N ILE A 352 -12.22 18.82 16.75
CA ILE A 352 -12.05 17.54 17.44
C ILE A 352 -10.89 17.65 18.44
N PRO A 353 -11.15 17.65 19.77
CA PRO A 353 -10.12 17.90 20.78
C PRO A 353 -9.42 16.60 21.24
N ILE A 354 -9.08 15.68 20.33
CA ILE A 354 -8.47 14.38 20.68
C ILE A 354 -7.13 14.25 19.97
N ARG A 355 -6.02 14.19 20.73
CA ARG A 355 -4.68 13.83 20.22
C ARG A 355 -4.39 12.37 20.57
N ILE A 356 -4.32 11.51 19.55
CA ILE A 356 -4.28 10.05 19.71
C ILE A 356 -2.83 9.52 19.79
N VAL A 357 -1.81 10.29 19.38
CA VAL A 357 -0.42 9.81 19.29
C VAL A 357 0.57 10.68 20.06
N GLU A 358 1.46 10.01 20.82
CA GLU A 358 2.64 10.59 21.47
C GLU A 358 3.82 10.68 20.50
N GLY A 359 4.44 11.86 20.42
CA GLY A 359 5.54 12.14 19.50
C GLY A 359 6.07 13.57 19.61
N ALA A 360 7.14 13.88 18.88
CA ALA A 360 7.92 15.13 18.95
C ALA A 360 7.12 16.44 18.73
N GLY A 361 5.92 16.36 18.15
CA GLY A 361 5.05 17.51 17.87
C GLY A 361 4.15 17.21 16.66
N GLU A 362 3.47 18.23 16.13
CA GLU A 362 2.83 18.16 14.81
C GLU A 362 3.92 18.33 13.73
N PHE A 363 3.98 17.40 12.78
CA PHE A 363 4.92 17.48 11.67
C PHE A 363 4.38 18.39 10.57
N ALA A 364 5.28 19.09 9.91
CA ALA A 364 5.04 19.84 8.68
C ALA A 364 5.31 18.95 7.46
N ALA A 365 4.55 19.19 6.39
CA ALA A 365 4.71 18.48 5.12
C ALA A 365 5.86 19.08 4.31
N GLY A 366 6.67 18.21 3.72
CA GLY A 366 7.67 18.57 2.72
C GLY A 366 7.07 18.98 1.36
N PRO A 367 7.91 19.42 0.42
CA PRO A 367 7.47 20.04 -0.84
C PRO A 367 6.85 19.08 -1.87
N GLY A 368 6.92 17.77 -1.66
CA GLY A 368 6.39 16.75 -2.58
C GLY A 368 7.44 15.76 -3.09
N PRO A 369 7.04 14.82 -3.98
CA PRO A 369 7.94 13.80 -4.53
C PRO A 369 9.12 14.39 -5.32
N VAL A 370 10.33 13.98 -4.97
CA VAL A 370 11.59 14.44 -5.59
C VAL A 370 12.53 13.26 -5.84
N ALA A 371 13.41 13.39 -6.83
CA ALA A 371 14.57 12.51 -6.98
C ALA A 371 15.79 13.20 -6.33
N LEU A 372 16.40 12.55 -5.33
CA LEU A 372 17.61 13.05 -4.69
C LEU A 372 18.85 12.50 -5.41
N ALA A 373 19.76 13.39 -5.77
CA ALA A 373 21.06 13.06 -6.37
C ALA A 373 22.21 13.45 -5.42
N PRO A 374 22.50 12.65 -4.39
CA PRO A 374 23.44 13.05 -3.33
C PRO A 374 24.93 13.02 -3.76
N GLY A 375 25.25 12.39 -4.90
CA GLY A 375 26.62 12.22 -5.40
C GLY A 375 27.31 10.96 -4.83
N GLY A 376 28.65 10.96 -4.80
CA GLY A 376 29.43 9.85 -4.23
C GLY A 376 29.36 8.53 -5.02
N GLY A 377 28.83 8.55 -6.24
CA GLY A 377 28.56 7.36 -7.05
C GLY A 377 27.21 6.68 -6.74
N ILE A 378 26.38 7.27 -5.86
CA ILE A 378 25.01 6.82 -5.65
C ILE A 378 24.12 7.45 -6.73
N PRO A 379 23.41 6.65 -7.56
CA PRO A 379 22.53 7.18 -8.58
C PRO A 379 21.29 7.84 -7.96
N PRO A 380 20.63 8.78 -8.67
CA PRO A 380 19.46 9.45 -8.15
C PRO A 380 18.37 8.49 -7.69
N PHE A 381 17.74 8.77 -6.55
CA PHE A 381 16.70 7.92 -5.97
C PHE A 381 15.49 8.72 -5.52
N SER A 382 14.32 8.09 -5.48
CA SER A 382 13.14 8.71 -4.89
C SER A 382 12.91 8.17 -3.47
N PRO A 383 13.02 9.01 -2.43
CA PRO A 383 12.68 8.64 -1.06
C PRO A 383 11.16 8.55 -0.88
N LEU A 384 10.74 7.56 -0.10
CA LEU A 384 9.36 7.34 0.33
C LEU A 384 9.39 7.03 1.82
N ILE A 385 8.86 7.90 2.66
CA ILE A 385 8.87 7.68 4.12
C ILE A 385 7.56 7.02 4.52
N CYS A 386 7.66 5.78 4.97
CA CYS A 386 6.57 5.02 5.58
C CYS A 386 5.32 5.00 4.69
N TYR A 387 4.23 5.59 5.17
CA TYR A 387 2.93 5.70 4.53
C TYR A 387 2.98 6.20 3.08
N GLU A 388 3.99 6.96 2.65
CA GLU A 388 4.08 7.46 1.27
C GLU A 388 4.10 6.35 0.21
N VAL A 389 4.65 5.17 0.54
CA VAL A 389 4.80 4.08 -0.43
C VAL A 389 3.45 3.48 -0.88
N ILE A 390 2.38 3.63 -0.08
CA ILE A 390 1.07 3.07 -0.45
C ILE A 390 0.39 3.86 -1.57
N PHE A 391 0.85 5.08 -1.88
CA PHE A 391 0.26 5.94 -2.90
C PHE A 391 0.81 5.62 -4.30
N PRO A 392 -0.03 5.15 -5.24
CA PRO A 392 0.38 4.95 -6.63
C PRO A 392 0.66 6.27 -7.33
N ALA A 393 1.62 6.27 -8.27
CA ALA A 393 2.00 7.42 -9.08
C ALA A 393 2.47 8.65 -8.25
N ALA A 394 3.09 8.40 -7.10
CA ALA A 394 3.64 9.42 -6.20
C ALA A 394 5.18 9.47 -6.26
N VAL A 395 5.78 9.16 -7.41
CA VAL A 395 7.22 9.29 -7.68
C VAL A 395 7.49 10.59 -8.44
N SER A 396 8.70 11.14 -8.30
CA SER A 396 9.04 12.43 -8.90
C SER A 396 8.76 12.47 -10.41
N PRO A 397 7.96 13.44 -10.89
CA PRO A 397 7.66 13.58 -12.31
C PRO A 397 8.72 14.37 -13.08
N ALA A 398 9.56 15.15 -12.39
CA ALA A 398 10.53 16.06 -13.01
C ALA A 398 11.79 15.33 -13.46
N GLU A 399 12.36 14.50 -12.59
CA GLU A 399 13.54 13.69 -12.88
C GLU A 399 13.26 12.24 -12.51
N ARG A 400 13.42 11.33 -13.48
CA ARG A 400 13.19 9.91 -13.24
C ARG A 400 14.33 9.35 -12.37
N PRO A 401 14.05 8.83 -11.17
CA PRO A 401 15.08 8.21 -10.34
C PRO A 401 15.53 6.87 -10.94
N ALA A 402 16.69 6.39 -10.52
CA ALA A 402 17.18 5.05 -10.86
C ALA A 402 16.60 3.96 -9.94
N TRP A 403 16.12 4.33 -8.75
CA TRP A 403 15.60 3.39 -7.75
C TRP A 403 14.74 4.09 -6.69
N LEU A 404 14.01 3.31 -5.91
CA LEU A 404 13.15 3.77 -4.82
C LEU A 404 13.74 3.38 -3.47
N VAL A 405 13.69 4.31 -2.50
CA VAL A 405 14.12 4.06 -1.12
C VAL A 405 12.94 4.25 -0.20
N ASN A 406 12.52 3.18 0.47
CA ASN A 406 11.46 3.25 1.46
C ASN A 406 12.01 3.02 2.88
N ILE A 407 11.94 4.05 3.72
CA ILE A 407 12.29 3.93 5.14
C ILE A 407 11.02 3.97 5.97
N THR A 408 10.84 3.05 6.92
CA THR A 408 9.56 2.93 7.63
C THR A 408 9.68 2.41 9.06
N ASN A 409 8.77 2.86 9.91
CA ASN A 409 8.60 2.40 11.29
C ASN A 409 7.29 1.62 11.44
N ASP A 410 7.30 0.35 11.05
CA ASP A 410 6.15 -0.55 11.20
C ASP A 410 5.89 -0.98 12.66
N ALA A 411 6.63 -0.47 13.66
CA ALA A 411 6.39 -0.79 15.06
C ALA A 411 4.98 -0.40 15.52
N TRP A 412 4.39 0.62 14.89
CA TRP A 412 2.99 1.02 15.09
C TRP A 412 1.97 -0.07 14.73
N PHE A 413 2.34 -1.02 13.87
CA PHE A 413 1.43 -2.04 13.36
C PHE A 413 1.53 -3.35 14.12
N GLY A 414 2.56 -3.52 14.95
CA GLY A 414 2.83 -4.74 15.73
C GLY A 414 3.10 -5.97 14.86
N PHE A 415 3.18 -7.12 15.52
CA PHE A 415 3.35 -8.44 14.89
C PHE A 415 2.03 -8.94 14.30
N SER A 416 1.59 -8.31 13.22
CA SER A 416 0.24 -8.47 12.67
C SER A 416 0.24 -8.45 11.14
N ALA A 417 -0.95 -8.34 10.52
CA ALA A 417 -1.08 -8.21 9.07
C ALA A 417 -0.56 -6.88 8.49
N GLY A 418 -0.51 -5.80 9.29
CA GLY A 418 -0.17 -4.45 8.81
C GLY A 418 1.17 -4.36 8.07
N PRO A 419 2.29 -4.83 8.65
CA PRO A 419 3.60 -4.80 7.99
C PRO A 419 3.63 -5.58 6.66
N PHE A 420 2.90 -6.70 6.55
CA PHE A 420 2.82 -7.48 5.31
C PHE A 420 1.99 -6.77 4.24
N GLN A 421 0.90 -6.10 4.62
CA GLN A 421 0.11 -5.26 3.70
C GLN A 421 0.92 -4.07 3.20
N HIS A 422 1.73 -3.48 4.08
CA HIS A 422 2.64 -2.38 3.74
C HIS A 422 3.77 -2.82 2.79
N LEU A 423 4.34 -4.01 3.02
CA LEU A 423 5.33 -4.62 2.15
C LEU A 423 4.76 -4.91 0.75
N ALA A 424 3.53 -5.43 0.67
CA ALA A 424 2.83 -5.68 -0.60
C ALA A 424 2.68 -4.40 -1.44
N ALA A 425 2.31 -3.28 -0.80
CA ALA A 425 2.25 -1.99 -1.48
C ALA A 425 3.63 -1.53 -1.98
N SER A 426 4.69 -1.74 -1.18
CA SER A 426 6.07 -1.44 -1.58
C SER A 426 6.49 -2.24 -2.81
N ARG A 427 6.22 -3.54 -2.83
CA ARG A 427 6.51 -4.41 -3.97
C ARG A 427 5.80 -3.93 -5.24
N LEU A 428 4.54 -3.50 -5.13
CA LEU A 428 3.77 -2.96 -6.25
C LEU A 428 4.41 -1.71 -6.86
N ARG A 429 4.91 -0.77 -6.05
CA ARG A 429 5.60 0.43 -6.54
C ARG A 429 6.79 0.08 -7.42
N ALA A 430 7.55 -0.96 -7.08
CA ALA A 430 8.67 -1.41 -7.90
C ALA A 430 8.23 -1.84 -9.31
N VAL A 431 7.15 -2.62 -9.41
CA VAL A 431 6.61 -3.12 -10.69
C VAL A 431 5.98 -2.00 -11.51
N GLU A 432 5.19 -1.16 -10.85
CA GLU A 432 4.49 -0.03 -11.43
C GLU A 432 5.48 0.95 -12.06
N GLU A 433 6.52 1.33 -11.34
CA GLU A 433 7.48 2.32 -11.82
C GLU A 433 8.55 1.71 -12.73
N GLY A 434 8.73 0.39 -12.69
CA GLY A 434 9.84 -0.29 -13.37
C GLY A 434 11.17 0.06 -12.72
N LEU A 435 11.19 0.21 -11.40
CA LEU A 435 12.36 0.63 -10.62
C LEU A 435 12.60 -0.37 -9.49
N PRO A 436 13.86 -0.74 -9.19
CA PRO A 436 14.15 -1.50 -7.98
C PRO A 436 13.78 -0.67 -6.74
N LEU A 437 13.35 -1.37 -5.68
CA LEU A 437 12.95 -0.74 -4.42
C LEU A 437 13.70 -1.38 -3.24
N ALA A 438 14.39 -0.54 -2.48
CA ALA A 438 15.04 -0.91 -1.24
C ALA A 438 14.21 -0.40 -0.06
N ARG A 439 13.72 -1.32 0.79
CA ARG A 439 12.92 -1.01 1.97
C ARG A 439 13.68 -1.36 3.24
N ALA A 440 13.84 -0.40 4.15
CA ALA A 440 14.37 -0.61 5.49
C ALA A 440 13.27 -0.30 6.53
N ALA A 441 12.89 -1.32 7.29
CA ALA A 441 11.90 -1.22 8.34
C ALA A 441 12.53 -1.36 9.74
N GLN A 442 11.94 -0.72 10.75
CA GLN A 442 12.44 -0.81 12.12
C GLN A 442 12.20 -2.19 12.73
N THR A 443 10.93 -2.57 12.92
CA THR A 443 10.49 -3.90 13.36
C THR A 443 9.76 -4.66 12.24
N GLY A 444 9.45 -4.00 11.13
CA GLY A 444 8.74 -4.54 9.97
C GLY A 444 9.57 -5.50 9.14
N VAL A 445 9.13 -5.76 7.91
CA VAL A 445 9.92 -6.53 6.93
C VAL A 445 10.76 -5.55 6.11
N SER A 446 12.08 -5.71 6.16
CA SER A 446 13.01 -5.04 5.24
C SER A 446 13.24 -5.91 4.01
N ALA A 447 13.28 -5.34 2.81
CA ALA A 447 13.39 -6.10 1.58
C ALA A 447 14.01 -5.30 0.44
N LEU A 448 14.65 -5.99 -0.49
CA LEU A 448 15.09 -5.47 -1.78
C LEU A 448 14.32 -6.17 -2.90
N PHE A 449 13.60 -5.38 -3.70
CA PHE A 449 12.89 -5.86 -4.89
C PHE A 449 13.55 -5.33 -6.17
N ASP A 450 13.60 -6.14 -7.22
CA ASP A 450 13.97 -5.68 -8.55
C ASP A 450 12.84 -4.85 -9.22
N ALA A 451 13.11 -4.28 -10.40
CA ALA A 451 12.17 -3.49 -11.19
C ALA A 451 10.92 -4.24 -11.69
N ARG A 452 10.83 -5.55 -11.46
CA ARG A 452 9.68 -6.41 -11.77
C ARG A 452 9.02 -6.97 -10.52
N GLY A 453 9.47 -6.54 -9.34
CA GLY A 453 8.96 -6.98 -8.05
C GLY A 453 9.46 -8.37 -7.64
N SER A 454 10.48 -8.94 -8.28
CA SER A 454 11.12 -10.16 -7.76
C SER A 454 11.91 -9.83 -6.50
N LEU A 455 11.83 -10.70 -5.50
CA LEU A 455 12.53 -10.52 -4.24
C LEU A 455 14.01 -10.88 -4.42
N ALA A 456 14.90 -9.90 -4.22
CA ALA A 456 16.35 -10.14 -4.19
C ALA A 456 16.82 -10.64 -2.81
N GLY A 457 16.19 -10.16 -1.73
CA GLY A 457 16.39 -10.65 -0.37
C GLY A 457 15.60 -9.83 0.65
N GLN A 458 15.46 -10.38 1.87
CA GLN A 458 14.68 -9.77 2.95
C GLN A 458 15.24 -10.07 4.34
N ILE A 459 14.88 -9.23 5.31
CA ILE A 459 15.02 -9.44 6.75
C ILE A 459 13.59 -9.60 7.31
N GLY A 460 13.37 -10.62 8.15
CA GLY A 460 12.06 -10.99 8.64
C GLY A 460 11.45 -9.97 9.62
N LEU A 461 10.15 -10.12 9.87
CA LEU A 461 9.42 -9.30 10.83
C LEU A 461 9.98 -9.50 12.25
N GLY A 462 10.43 -8.43 12.89
CA GLY A 462 10.99 -8.43 14.25
C GLY A 462 12.40 -8.97 14.37
N ASP A 463 13.07 -9.29 13.26
CA ASP A 463 14.49 -9.64 13.30
C ASP A 463 15.34 -8.40 13.57
N MET A 464 16.52 -8.58 14.15
CA MET A 464 17.55 -7.55 14.23
C MET A 464 18.74 -8.02 13.40
N ALA A 465 18.90 -7.48 12.20
CA ALA A 465 19.88 -7.98 11.25
C ALA A 465 20.28 -6.90 10.23
N THR A 466 21.23 -7.27 9.37
CA THR A 466 21.57 -6.48 8.18
C THR A 466 21.58 -7.36 6.94
N LEU A 467 21.37 -6.75 5.77
CA LEU A 467 21.37 -7.45 4.48
C LEU A 467 22.09 -6.60 3.44
N ALA A 468 23.20 -7.13 2.91
CA ALA A 468 23.98 -6.51 1.85
C ALA A 468 23.73 -7.19 0.49
N LEU A 469 23.29 -6.43 -0.51
CA LEU A 469 22.98 -6.93 -1.86
C LEU A 469 23.31 -5.88 -2.93
N PRO A 470 23.69 -6.26 -4.15
CA PRO A 470 23.83 -5.30 -5.24
C PRO A 470 22.48 -4.69 -5.61
N LEU A 471 22.45 -3.40 -5.94
CA LEU A 471 21.26 -2.72 -6.45
C LEU A 471 20.90 -3.29 -7.84
N PRO A 472 19.69 -3.85 -8.05
CA PRO A 472 19.28 -4.34 -9.37
C PRO A 472 19.18 -3.20 -10.39
N GLY A 473 19.19 -3.54 -11.69
CA GLY A 473 18.97 -2.56 -12.75
C GLY A 473 17.52 -2.07 -12.82
N SER A 474 17.34 -0.82 -13.26
CA SER A 474 16.03 -0.24 -13.54
C SER A 474 15.57 -0.57 -14.97
N LEU A 475 14.25 -0.65 -15.15
CA LEU A 475 13.65 -0.77 -16.47
C LEU A 475 13.33 0.62 -17.03
N PRO A 476 13.17 0.72 -18.38
CA PRO A 476 12.55 1.89 -18.98
C PRO A 476 11.20 2.19 -18.31
N ALA A 477 10.82 3.48 -18.31
CA ALA A 477 9.52 3.91 -17.77
C ALA A 477 8.39 3.08 -18.37
N THR A 478 7.68 2.38 -17.49
CA THR A 478 6.54 1.54 -17.84
C THR A 478 5.39 2.40 -18.38
N ILE A 479 4.33 1.77 -18.88
CA ILE A 479 3.13 2.51 -19.29
C ILE A 479 2.50 3.18 -18.07
N PHE A 480 2.45 2.48 -16.92
CA PHE A 480 1.96 3.06 -15.68
C PHE A 480 2.81 4.26 -15.22
N ALA A 481 4.14 4.15 -15.24
CA ALA A 481 5.02 5.26 -14.83
C ALA A 481 4.82 6.53 -15.67
N ARG A 482 4.39 6.38 -16.93
CA ARG A 482 4.15 7.49 -17.87
C ARG A 482 2.76 8.12 -17.72
N PHE A 483 1.74 7.31 -17.44
CA PHE A 483 0.33 7.74 -17.47
C PHE A 483 -0.37 7.65 -16.10
N GLY A 484 0.32 7.17 -15.07
CA GLY A 484 -0.22 6.92 -13.75
C GLY A 484 -1.51 6.09 -13.79
N ASN A 485 -2.52 6.57 -13.06
CA ASN A 485 -3.77 5.85 -12.85
C ASN A 485 -4.74 5.92 -14.06
N TRP A 486 -4.41 6.62 -15.15
CA TRP A 486 -5.30 6.77 -16.31
C TRP A 486 -5.71 5.44 -16.94
N GLY A 487 -4.83 4.44 -16.97
CA GLY A 487 -5.16 3.11 -17.47
C GLY A 487 -6.31 2.47 -16.69
N ALA A 488 -6.25 2.50 -15.35
CA ALA A 488 -7.31 1.99 -14.48
C ALA A 488 -8.61 2.79 -14.62
N ILE A 489 -8.51 4.13 -14.72
CA ILE A 489 -9.66 5.02 -14.88
C ILE A 489 -10.40 4.71 -16.17
N LEU A 490 -9.68 4.58 -17.29
CA LEU A 490 -10.27 4.26 -18.59
C LEU A 490 -10.94 2.88 -18.59
N LEU A 491 -10.32 1.87 -17.98
CA LEU A 491 -10.93 0.55 -17.81
C LEU A 491 -12.23 0.62 -17.00
N GLY A 492 -12.23 1.37 -15.90
CA GLY A 492 -13.41 1.56 -15.06
C GLY A 492 -14.55 2.26 -15.80
N LEU A 493 -14.26 3.36 -16.51
CA LEU A 493 -15.24 4.11 -17.30
C LEU A 493 -15.80 3.28 -18.46
N LEU A 494 -14.94 2.57 -19.19
CA LEU A 494 -15.36 1.69 -20.29
C LEU A 494 -16.27 0.57 -19.78
N ALA A 495 -15.91 -0.07 -18.67
CA ALA A 495 -16.73 -1.11 -18.05
C ALA A 495 -18.14 -0.59 -17.69
N LEU A 496 -18.23 0.62 -17.13
CA LEU A 496 -19.51 1.26 -16.82
C LEU A 496 -20.33 1.59 -18.08
N ALA A 497 -19.69 2.11 -19.13
CA ALA A 497 -20.35 2.41 -20.39
C ALA A 497 -20.92 1.14 -21.06
N VAL A 498 -20.12 0.07 -21.11
CA VAL A 498 -20.53 -1.23 -21.68
C VAL A 498 -21.64 -1.87 -20.85
N ALA A 499 -21.57 -1.79 -19.52
CA ALA A 499 -22.64 -2.26 -18.64
C ALA A 499 -23.96 -1.48 -18.84
N ALA A 500 -23.89 -0.16 -19.04
CA ALA A 500 -25.06 0.67 -19.32
C ALA A 500 -25.71 0.29 -20.67
N ALA A 501 -24.91 0.11 -21.73
CA ALA A 501 -25.39 -0.34 -23.04
C ALA A 501 -25.98 -1.77 -23.01
N GLY A 502 -25.36 -2.68 -22.23
CA GLY A 502 -25.91 -4.01 -21.98
C GLY A 502 -27.25 -3.98 -21.26
N SER A 503 -27.43 -3.03 -20.34
CA SER A 503 -28.67 -2.89 -19.58
C SER A 503 -29.82 -2.38 -20.45
N SER A 504 -29.57 -1.43 -21.36
CA SER A 504 -30.59 -0.91 -22.28
C SER A 504 -31.04 -1.94 -23.31
N SER A 505 -30.12 -2.77 -23.84
CA SER A 505 -30.45 -3.84 -24.78
C SER A 505 -31.25 -4.98 -24.13
N THR A 506 -30.97 -5.30 -22.86
CA THR A 506 -31.72 -6.32 -22.10
C THR A 506 -33.15 -5.86 -21.81
N MET A 507 -33.34 -4.58 -21.45
CA MET A 507 -34.69 -4.00 -21.28
C MET A 507 -35.47 -3.97 -22.60
N ARG A 508 -34.83 -3.64 -23.73
CA ARG A 508 -35.47 -3.64 -25.05
C ARG A 508 -35.86 -5.03 -25.57
N ARG A 509 -35.23 -6.11 -25.09
CA ARG A 509 -35.59 -7.50 -25.45
C ARG A 509 -36.78 -8.06 -24.66
N HIS A 510 -37.25 -7.35 -23.63
CA HIS A 510 -38.54 -7.60 -22.96
C HIS A 510 -39.53 -6.44 -23.11
N PRO A 511 -40.04 -6.12 -24.32
CA PRO A 511 -41.11 -5.15 -24.49
C PRO A 511 -42.53 -5.74 -24.38
N GLY A 512 -42.69 -7.06 -24.24
CA GLY A 512 -43.99 -7.74 -24.28
C GLY A 512 -44.44 -8.28 -22.93
N GLY A 513 -45.44 -7.63 -22.31
CA GLY A 513 -46.06 -8.13 -21.09
C GLY A 513 -47.15 -7.26 -20.45
N ILE A 514 -47.64 -6.20 -21.10
CA ILE A 514 -48.92 -5.57 -20.77
C ILE A 514 -49.60 -5.14 -22.08
N ALA A 515 -50.31 -6.07 -22.69
CA ALA A 515 -51.34 -5.79 -23.67
C ALA A 515 -52.50 -6.75 -23.38
N SER A 516 -53.58 -6.16 -22.86
CA SER A 516 -55.00 -6.59 -22.85
C SER A 516 -55.36 -8.07 -22.69
N ASN A 517 -56.17 -8.36 -21.67
CA ASN A 517 -57.45 -9.05 -21.88
C ASN A 517 -58.44 -8.65 -20.77
N ASN A 518 -59.50 -7.97 -21.21
CA ASN A 518 -60.81 -7.66 -20.62
C ASN A 518 -60.92 -7.30 -19.13
#